data_AF-A0A251X3C3-F1
#
_entry.id   AF-A0A251X3C3-F1
#
_cell.length_a   1.000
_cell.length_b   1.000
_cell.length_c   1.000
_cell.angle_alpha   90.00
_cell.angle_beta   90.00
_cell.angle_gamma   90.00
#
_symmetry.space_group_name_H-M   'P 1'
#
loop_
_entity.id
_entity.type
_entity.pdbx_description
1 polymer ?
#
loop_
_entity_poly.entity_id
_entity_poly.type
_entity_poly.pdbx_seq_one_letter_code
_entity_poly.pdbx_strand_id
1 'polypeptide(L)' 'MVLGLSDVLAISDTGNLRIDGNSSSLVNSTNQGWNNIGLTEQDGVPYYRYAASGAELLINTDIALQFIS' A
#
# COMPACT_ATOMS: atom_id res chain seq x y z
N MET A 1 11.13 16.15 22.23
CA MET A 1 10.22 14.99 22.11
C MET A 1 11.08 13.74 22.15
N VAL A 2 10.80 12.81 23.05
CA VAL A 2 11.52 11.53 23.16
C VAL A 2 10.56 10.45 22.70
N LEU A 3 10.99 9.62 21.75
CA LEU A 3 10.23 8.45 21.28
C LEU A 3 10.52 7.27 22.21
N GLY A 4 9.50 6.66 22.77
CA GLY A 4 9.60 5.43 23.55
C GLY A 4 9.65 4.20 22.65
N LEU A 5 10.05 3.05 23.20
CA LEU A 5 10.12 1.78 22.48
C LEU A 5 8.79 1.40 21.82
N SER A 6 7.66 1.65 22.50
CA SER A 6 6.31 1.40 21.97
C SER A 6 6.00 2.28 20.76
N ASP A 7 6.47 3.52 20.75
CA ASP A 7 6.30 4.44 19.61
C ASP A 7 7.12 3.93 18.42
N VAL A 8 8.33 3.42 18.67
CA VAL A 8 9.19 2.84 17.62
C VAL A 8 8.58 1.59 17.01
N LEU A 9 7.97 0.71 17.84
CA LEU A 9 7.30 -0.50 17.36
C LEU A 9 6.01 -0.19 16.58
N ALA A 10 5.25 0.82 17.01
CA ALA A 10 4.07 1.28 16.29
C ALA A 10 4.41 1.93 14.94
N ILE A 11 5.60 2.53 14.81
CA ILE A 11 6.10 3.07 13.54
C ILE A 11 6.59 1.96 12.60
N SER A 12 7.16 0.87 13.13
CA SER A 12 7.77 -0.18 12.30
C SER A 12 6.77 -1.14 11.67
N ASP A 13 5.59 -1.33 12.27
CA ASP A 13 4.55 -2.27 11.79
C ASP A 13 3.32 -1.50 11.30
N THR A 14 3.34 -1.05 10.04
CA THR A 14 2.11 -0.55 9.39
C THR A 14 1.26 -1.67 8.78
N GLY A 15 1.76 -2.92 8.78
CA GLY A 15 1.03 -4.09 8.26
C GLY A 15 0.70 -4.03 6.78
N ASN A 16 1.27 -3.07 6.04
CA ASN A 16 1.00 -2.84 4.64
C ASN A 16 2.27 -2.94 3.78
N LEU A 17 2.10 -3.48 2.57
CA LEU A 17 3.09 -3.39 1.52
C LEU A 17 2.76 -2.18 0.66
N ARG A 18 3.72 -1.25 0.52
CA ARG A 18 3.58 -0.08 -0.36
C ARG A 18 4.40 -0.27 -1.63
N ILE A 19 3.77 0.01 -2.78
CA ILE A 19 4.39 0.00 -4.10
C ILE A 19 4.30 1.40 -4.70
N ASP A 20 5.45 2.06 -4.76
CA ASP A 20 5.63 3.36 -5.40
C ASP A 20 6.02 3.20 -6.87
N GLY A 21 5.59 4.14 -7.70
CA GLY A 21 5.89 4.14 -9.12
C GLY A 21 5.29 5.35 -9.82
N ASN A 22 5.35 5.35 -11.15
CA ASN A 22 4.83 6.44 -11.98
C ASN A 22 4.19 5.88 -13.26
N SER A 23 3.82 6.77 -14.18
CA SER A 23 3.09 6.41 -15.40
C SER A 23 3.83 5.49 -16.37
N SER A 24 5.12 5.25 -16.17
CA SER A 24 5.91 4.27 -16.94
C SER A 24 6.01 2.90 -16.26
N SER A 25 5.49 2.77 -15.04
CA SER A 25 5.57 1.56 -14.22
C SER A 25 4.41 0.61 -14.48
N LEU A 26 4.63 -0.67 -14.18
CA LEU A 26 3.61 -1.72 -14.23
C LEU A 26 3.66 -2.55 -12.95
N VAL A 27 2.48 -2.87 -12.41
CA VAL A 27 2.32 -3.82 -11.31
C VAL A 27 1.40 -4.95 -11.75
N ASN A 28 1.85 -6.19 -11.57
CA ASN A 28 1.05 -7.40 -11.78
C ASN A 28 1.12 -8.27 -10.52
N SER A 29 0.02 -8.28 -9.77
CA SER A 29 -0.21 -9.15 -8.62
C SER A 29 -1.61 -9.74 -8.76
N THR A 30 -1.73 -10.79 -9.57
CA THR A 30 -2.99 -11.49 -9.81
C THR A 30 -3.02 -12.87 -9.14
N ASN A 31 -4.21 -13.29 -8.71
CA ASN A 31 -4.51 -14.56 -8.04
C ASN A 31 -4.04 -14.66 -6.58
N GLN A 32 -3.90 -13.53 -5.88
CA GLN A 32 -3.63 -13.52 -4.43
C GLN A 32 -4.88 -13.18 -3.60
N GLY A 33 -6.02 -12.89 -4.23
CA GLY A 33 -7.28 -12.58 -3.54
C GLY A 33 -7.36 -11.13 -3.07
N TRP A 34 -6.61 -10.24 -3.72
CA TRP A 34 -6.62 -8.81 -3.41
C TRP A 34 -7.96 -8.19 -3.79
N ASN A 35 -8.62 -7.60 -2.81
CA ASN A 35 -9.85 -6.85 -3.03
C ASN A 35 -9.57 -5.36 -2.91
N ASN A 36 -9.90 -4.57 -3.93
CA ASN A 36 -9.81 -3.12 -3.83
C ASN A 36 -10.83 -2.64 -2.78
N ILE A 37 -10.34 -1.92 -1.77
CA ILE A 37 -11.16 -1.37 -0.66
C ILE A 37 -11.18 0.16 -0.67
N GLY A 38 -10.83 0.78 -1.79
CA GLY A 38 -10.89 2.22 -2.02
C GLY A 38 -9.51 2.88 -2.13
N LEU A 39 -9.51 4.21 -1.98
CA LEU A 39 -8.31 5.04 -2.01
C LEU A 39 -7.87 5.39 -0.60
N THR A 40 -6.57 5.56 -0.42
CA THR A 40 -5.97 6.16 0.78
C THR A 40 -4.89 7.13 0.37
N GLU A 41 -4.52 8.03 1.27
CA GLU A 41 -3.43 8.97 1.07
C GLU A 41 -2.36 8.68 2.12
N GLN A 42 -1.10 8.60 1.69
CA GLN A 42 0.06 8.47 2.56
C GLN A 42 1.06 9.57 2.19
N ASP A 43 1.36 10.45 3.13
CA ASP A 43 2.28 11.58 2.95
C ASP A 43 1.94 12.49 1.76
N GLY A 44 0.65 12.74 1.49
CA GLY A 44 0.21 13.57 0.36
C GLY A 44 0.17 12.82 -0.98
N VAL A 45 0.49 11.52 -1.00
CA VAL A 45 0.47 10.70 -2.21
C VAL A 45 -0.72 9.73 -2.18
N PRO A 46 -1.57 9.71 -3.22
CA PRO A 46 -2.71 8.79 -3.31
C PRO A 46 -2.30 7.35 -3.69
N TYR A 47 -2.96 6.37 -3.07
CA TYR A 47 -2.81 4.94 -3.32
C TYR A 47 -4.16 4.26 -3.48
N TYR A 48 -4.26 3.32 -4.43
CA TYR A 48 -5.27 2.28 -4.38
C TYR A 48 -4.93 1.32 -3.25
N ARG A 49 -5.90 1.08 -2.37
CA ARG A 49 -5.75 0.18 -1.23
C ARG A 49 -6.44 -1.15 -1.53
N TYR A 50 -5.72 -2.23 -1.34
CA TYR A 50 -6.18 -3.59 -1.50
C TYR A 50 -6.01 -4.36 -0.19
N ALA A 51 -6.93 -5.26 0.11
CA ALA A 51 -6.86 -6.12 1.28
C ALA A 51 -7.06 -7.60 0.92
N ALA A 52 -6.28 -8.47 1.56
CA ALA A 52 -6.40 -9.92 1.48
C ALA A 52 -5.95 -10.55 2.79
N SER A 53 -6.79 -11.38 3.42
CA SER A 53 -6.45 -12.16 4.62
C SER A 53 -5.81 -11.36 5.77
N GLY A 54 -6.22 -10.11 5.96
CA GLY A 54 -5.69 -9.21 6.99
C GLY A 54 -4.41 -8.45 6.62
N ALA A 55 -3.85 -8.68 5.43
CA ALA A 55 -2.78 -7.86 4.87
C ALA A 55 -3.33 -6.73 4.00
N GLU A 56 -2.62 -5.62 3.95
CA GLU A 56 -2.93 -4.48 3.07
C GLU A 56 -1.83 -4.26 2.02
N LEU A 57 -2.24 -3.87 0.82
CA LEU A 57 -1.39 -3.51 -0.30
C LEU A 57 -1.79 -2.12 -0.79
N LEU A 58 -0.81 -1.21 -0.86
CA LEU A 58 -0.98 0.16 -1.33
C LEU A 58 -0.25 0.31 -2.66
N ILE A 59 -0.98 0.60 -3.74
CA ILE A 59 -0.40 0.84 -5.06
C ILE A 59 -0.58 2.30 -5.44
N ASN A 60 0.52 3.00 -5.73
CA ASN A 60 0.48 4.41 -6.12
C ASN A 60 -0.42 4.60 -7.35
N THR A 61 -1.33 5.58 -7.30
CA THR A 61 -2.29 5.80 -8.40
C THR A 61 -1.64 6.29 -9.69
N ASP A 62 -0.41 6.83 -9.63
CA ASP A 62 0.32 7.30 -10.80
C ASP A 62 0.85 6.16 -11.67
N ILE A 63 0.83 4.92 -11.18
CA ILE A 63 1.20 3.72 -11.96
C ILE A 63 0.13 3.46 -13.03
N ALA A 64 0.51 3.51 -14.31
CA ALA A 64 -0.44 3.45 -15.41
C ALA A 64 -1.09 2.07 -15.63
N LEU A 65 -0.35 0.98 -15.36
CA LEU A 65 -0.83 -0.39 -15.57
C LEU A 65 -0.77 -1.18 -14.27
N GLN A 66 -1.96 -1.54 -13.76
CA GLN A 66 -2.11 -2.25 -12.49
C GLN A 66 -3.08 -3.41 -12.68
N PHE A 67 -2.59 -4.64 -12.46
CA PHE A 67 -3.39 -5.87 -12.51
C PHE A 67 -3.35 -6.50 -11.12
N ILE A 68 -4.39 -6.29 -10.33
CA ILE A 68 -4.44 -6.67 -8.91
C ILE A 68 -5.70 -7.49 -8.64
N SER A 69 -5.54 -8.75 -8.20
CA SER A 69 -6.64 -9.67 -7.86
C SER A 69 -6.26 -10.81 -6.92
#